data_AF-A0A820F933-F1
#
_entry.id   AF-A0A820F933-F1
#
_cell.length_a   1.000
_cell.length_b   1.000
_cell.length_c   1.000
_cell.angle_alpha   90.00
_cell.angle_beta   90.00
_cell.angle_gamma   90.00
#
_symmetry.space_group_name_H-M   'P 1'
#
loop_
_entity.id
_entity.type
_entity.pdbx_description
1 polymer ?
#
loop_
_entity_poly.entity_id
_entity_poly.type
_entity_poly.pdbx_seq_one_letter_code
_entity_poly.pdbx_strand_id
1 'polypeptide(L)'
;MAIFITMNPGYAGRSNLPDNLKSLFRSLAMTVPDKVLIAQVMLYSQGFRDAEILSKKIVPLFTLLSEQLSNQSHYDFGLRSLKSVLVMAGNIKREKIKNNTQDEDEQEIVIQAIMDSFVPRLVADDLVLLNSLLNDVFPNAKYNRPSMTRLREEIENVAKEMFLVCETLWVEKVLQLYQITNLNHGLMFVGPTCCGKTMAWRVLLTALNRIENTDGQAHIIDPKAISKDDLYGYMDQNTREWTDGLFTHILRKIIDNLRGELSKRQWIIFDGDVDPEWVENLNSVLDDNKLLTLPNGERLALPPNVRVMFEVQDLRHATLATVSRTGMVWFNQETVTSAMLLQYY
;
A
#
# COMPACT_ATOMS: atom_id res chain seq x y z
N MET A 1 -15.04 -32.63 -0.40
CA MET A 1 -14.14 -31.61 0.20
C MET A 1 -12.75 -31.85 -0.37
N ALA A 2 -12.14 -30.85 -1.00
CA ALA A 2 -10.77 -30.91 -1.49
C ALA A 2 -9.90 -30.01 -0.61
N ILE A 3 -8.67 -30.44 -0.32
CA ILE A 3 -7.72 -29.69 0.50
C ILE A 3 -6.62 -29.18 -0.42
N PHE A 4 -6.33 -27.87 -0.34
CA PHE A 4 -5.29 -27.22 -1.11
C PHE A 4 -4.27 -26.59 -0.17
N ILE A 5 -2.99 -26.71 -0.51
CA ILE A 5 -1.90 -26.06 0.21
C ILE A 5 -1.12 -25.22 -0.80
N THR A 6 -0.93 -23.94 -0.48
CA THR A 6 -0.03 -23.04 -1.20
C THR A 6 1.15 -22.69 -0.30
N MET A 7 2.37 -22.84 -0.81
CA MET A 7 3.59 -22.51 -0.07
C MET A 7 4.62 -21.88 -0.99
N ASN A 8 5.42 -20.97 -0.42
CA ASN A 8 6.61 -20.45 -1.08
C ASN A 8 7.83 -21.13 -0.44
N PRO A 9 8.58 -21.98 -1.17
CA PRO A 9 9.78 -22.62 -0.65
C PRO A 9 10.80 -21.59 -0.15
N GLY A 10 11.38 -21.81 1.03
CA GLY A 10 12.42 -20.92 1.58
C GLY A 10 11.91 -19.61 2.19
N TYR A 11 10.60 -19.45 2.36
CA TYR A 11 10.04 -18.29 3.06
C TYR A 11 10.45 -18.30 4.55
N ALA A 12 11.10 -17.23 5.00
CA ALA A 12 11.62 -17.11 6.36
C ALA A 12 10.52 -17.30 7.41
N GLY A 13 10.83 -18.04 8.48
CA GLY A 13 9.89 -18.33 9.57
C GLY A 13 8.94 -19.50 9.35
N ARG A 14 8.99 -20.19 8.19
CA ARG A 14 8.14 -21.36 7.91
C ARG A 14 8.91 -22.68 7.94
N SER A 15 8.24 -23.72 8.42
CA SER A 15 8.74 -25.10 8.37
C SER A 15 8.45 -25.75 7.03
N ASN A 16 9.36 -26.61 6.57
CA ASN A 16 9.13 -27.43 5.39
C ASN A 16 8.03 -28.46 5.66
N LEU A 17 7.23 -28.78 4.63
CA LEU A 17 6.25 -29.86 4.76
C LEU A 17 6.96 -31.20 5.02
N PRO A 18 6.50 -31.98 6.02
CA PRO A 18 6.93 -33.36 6.22
C PRO A 18 6.61 -34.26 5.01
N ASP A 19 7.47 -35.24 4.74
CA ASP A 19 7.35 -36.07 3.53
C ASP A 19 6.12 -37.00 3.55
N ASN A 20 5.68 -37.43 4.73
CA ASN A 20 4.42 -38.16 4.91
C ASN A 20 3.19 -37.33 4.52
N LEU A 21 3.27 -36.00 4.66
CA LEU A 21 2.19 -35.11 4.24
C LEU A 21 2.32 -34.82 2.75
N LYS A 22 3.53 -34.58 2.23
CA LYS A 22 3.76 -34.38 0.79
C LYS A 22 3.22 -35.52 -0.07
N SER A 23 3.32 -36.77 0.38
CA SER A 23 2.81 -37.93 -0.36
C SER A 23 1.29 -37.93 -0.56
N LEU A 24 0.55 -37.19 0.28
CA LEU A 24 -0.90 -37.04 0.19
C LEU A 24 -1.32 -35.96 -0.83
N PHE A 25 -0.40 -35.09 -1.26
CA PHE A 25 -0.70 -33.97 -2.15
C PHE A 25 -0.10 -34.17 -3.54
N ARG A 26 -0.82 -33.69 -4.55
CA ARG A 26 -0.28 -33.53 -5.91
C ARG A 26 0.42 -32.17 -6.00
N SER A 27 1.73 -32.19 -6.22
CA SER A 27 2.52 -30.97 -6.38
C SER A 27 2.35 -30.36 -7.77
N LEU A 28 2.19 -29.05 -7.84
CA LEU A 28 2.24 -28.25 -9.06
C LEU A 28 3.20 -27.09 -8.84
N ALA A 29 4.17 -26.93 -9.74
CA ALA A 29 5.10 -25.81 -9.70
C ALA A 29 4.54 -24.64 -10.52
N MET A 30 4.50 -23.44 -9.91
CA MET A 30 4.10 -22.19 -10.56
C MET A 30 5.25 -21.19 -10.44
N THR A 31 6.17 -21.19 -11.40
CA THR A 31 7.42 -20.40 -11.33
C THR A 31 7.30 -19.02 -11.98
N VAL A 32 6.94 -18.96 -13.27
CA VAL A 32 6.86 -17.69 -14.02
C VAL A 32 5.51 -17.61 -14.75
N PRO A 33 4.67 -16.61 -14.44
CA PRO A 33 3.42 -16.38 -15.17
C PRO A 33 3.66 -15.63 -16.47
N ASP A 34 2.78 -15.81 -17.45
CA ASP A 34 2.77 -15.00 -18.68
C ASP A 34 2.23 -13.60 -18.39
N LYS A 35 3.13 -12.68 -18.05
CA LYS A 35 2.79 -11.29 -17.69
C LYS A 35 2.15 -10.53 -18.86
N VAL A 36 2.53 -10.83 -20.11
CA VAL A 36 2.06 -10.11 -21.31
C VAL A 36 0.60 -10.46 -21.56
N LEU A 37 0.27 -11.76 -21.59
CA LEU A 37 -1.10 -12.21 -21.77
C LEU A 37 -2.02 -11.70 -20.66
N ILE A 38 -1.57 -11.75 -19.40
CA ILE A 38 -2.33 -11.23 -18.26
C ILE A 38 -2.59 -9.72 -18.44
N ALA A 39 -1.55 -8.95 -18.75
CA ALA A 39 -1.69 -7.50 -18.91
C ALA A 39 -2.62 -7.13 -20.08
N GLN A 40 -2.51 -7.83 -21.19
CA GLN A 40 -3.35 -7.64 -22.37
C GLN A 40 -4.84 -7.87 -22.06
N VAL A 41 -5.16 -9.03 -21.45
CA VAL A 41 -6.55 -9.38 -21.10
C VAL A 41 -7.11 -8.39 -20.07
N MET A 42 -6.30 -8.00 -19.09
CA MET A 42 -6.71 -7.00 -18.10
C MET A 42 -7.02 -5.65 -18.75
N LEU A 43 -6.16 -5.14 -19.63
CA LEU A 43 -6.40 -3.87 -20.32
C LEU A 43 -7.67 -3.92 -21.20
N TYR A 44 -7.89 -5.02 -21.93
CA TYR A 44 -9.14 -5.20 -22.68
C TYR A 44 -10.36 -5.16 -21.76
N SER A 45 -10.30 -5.82 -20.60
CA SER A 45 -11.40 -5.81 -19.63
C SER A 45 -11.70 -4.42 -19.05
N GLN A 46 -10.71 -3.52 -19.04
CA GLN A 46 -10.85 -2.13 -18.62
C GLN A 46 -11.28 -1.19 -19.76
N GLY A 47 -11.46 -1.72 -20.98
CA GLY A 47 -11.96 -0.98 -22.14
C GLY A 47 -10.87 -0.29 -22.98
N PHE A 48 -9.60 -0.70 -22.88
CA PHE A 48 -8.52 -0.21 -23.74
C PHE A 48 -8.60 -0.81 -25.15
N ARG A 49 -8.46 0.03 -26.18
CA ARG A 49 -8.46 -0.36 -27.60
C ARG A 49 -7.10 -0.93 -28.00
N ASP A 50 -6.02 -0.28 -27.57
CA ASP A 50 -4.65 -0.63 -27.93
C ASP A 50 -3.97 -1.54 -26.89
N ALA A 51 -4.78 -2.35 -26.18
CA ALA A 51 -4.33 -3.23 -25.09
C ALA A 51 -3.18 -4.17 -25.49
N GLU A 52 -3.18 -4.68 -26.72
CA GLU A 52 -2.10 -5.52 -27.24
C GLU A 52 -0.77 -4.76 -27.38
N ILE A 53 -0.80 -3.52 -27.87
CA ILE A 53 0.40 -2.70 -28.03
C ILE A 53 0.91 -2.25 -26.67
N LEU A 54 0.00 -1.81 -25.78
CA LEU A 54 0.32 -1.34 -24.44
C LEU A 54 0.93 -2.46 -23.57
N SER A 55 0.37 -3.66 -23.57
CA SER A 55 0.90 -4.79 -22.79
C SER A 55 2.32 -5.18 -23.19
N LYS A 56 2.63 -5.17 -24.50
CA LYS A 56 3.98 -5.40 -25.03
C LYS A 56 4.98 -4.31 -24.66
N LYS A 57 4.54 -3.12 -24.22
CA LYS A 57 5.40 -2.03 -23.72
C LYS A 57 5.53 -2.03 -22.19
N ILE A 58 4.42 -2.20 -21.48
CA ILE A 58 4.37 -2.12 -20.00
C ILE A 58 5.20 -3.25 -19.37
N VAL A 59 5.10 -4.48 -19.89
CA VAL A 59 5.79 -5.63 -19.28
C VAL A 59 7.33 -5.52 -19.39
N PRO A 60 7.91 -5.17 -20.56
CA PRO A 60 9.33 -4.84 -20.64
C PRO A 60 9.72 -3.67 -19.75
N LEU A 61 8.91 -2.61 -19.67
CA LEU A 61 9.19 -1.49 -18.76
C LEU A 61 9.30 -1.97 -17.30
N PHE A 62 8.39 -2.80 -16.81
CA PHE A 62 8.48 -3.37 -15.45
C PHE A 62 9.75 -4.21 -15.24
N THR A 63 10.23 -4.87 -16.29
CA THR A 63 11.48 -5.64 -16.25
C THR A 63 12.68 -4.70 -16.19
N LEU A 64 12.71 -3.66 -17.02
CA LEU A 64 13.74 -2.62 -17.01
C LEU A 64 13.80 -1.88 -15.68
N LEU A 65 12.65 -1.52 -15.09
CA LEU A 65 12.59 -0.87 -13.77
C LEU A 65 13.19 -1.77 -12.68
N SER A 66 12.96 -3.08 -12.74
CA SER A 66 13.53 -4.03 -11.78
C SER A 66 15.03 -4.21 -11.94
N GLU A 67 15.59 -4.00 -13.12
CA GLU A 67 17.01 -4.24 -13.43
C GLU A 67 17.87 -2.97 -13.34
N GLN A 68 17.29 -1.80 -13.65
CA GLN A 68 18.04 -0.54 -13.76
C GLN A 68 17.90 0.39 -12.56
N LEU A 69 16.81 0.28 -11.79
CA LEU A 69 16.66 1.08 -10.57
C LEU A 69 17.51 0.52 -9.44
N SER A 70 17.73 1.36 -8.42
CA SER A 70 18.49 0.95 -7.25
C SER A 70 17.82 -0.24 -6.53
N ASN A 71 18.62 -1.15 -6.01
CA ASN A 71 18.12 -2.33 -5.30
C ASN A 71 17.67 -1.99 -3.87
N GLN A 72 16.48 -1.40 -3.75
CA GLN A 72 15.87 -1.02 -2.48
C GLN A 72 14.94 -2.13 -1.95
N SER A 73 14.95 -2.38 -0.63
CA SER A 73 14.13 -3.44 -0.01
C SER A 73 12.62 -3.22 -0.13
N HIS A 74 12.20 -1.98 -0.36
CA HIS A 74 10.80 -1.59 -0.50
C HIS A 74 10.29 -1.59 -1.95
N TYR A 75 11.13 -1.94 -2.93
CA TYR A 75 10.73 -1.99 -4.33
C TYR A 75 10.04 -3.32 -4.65
N ASP A 76 8.89 -3.20 -5.34
CA ASP A 76 8.15 -4.34 -5.88
C ASP A 76 7.69 -4.05 -7.31
N PHE A 77 8.28 -4.78 -8.25
CA PHE A 77 7.93 -4.81 -9.67
C PHE A 77 7.31 -6.16 -10.09
N GLY A 78 6.80 -6.92 -9.12
CA GLY A 78 6.14 -8.20 -9.33
C GLY A 78 4.77 -8.11 -10.01
N LEU A 79 4.14 -9.27 -10.21
CA LEU A 79 2.83 -9.37 -10.88
C LEU A 79 1.73 -8.61 -10.13
N ARG A 80 1.81 -8.52 -8.79
CA ARG A 80 0.82 -7.79 -7.98
C ARG A 80 0.91 -6.29 -8.21
N SER A 81 2.13 -5.74 -8.27
CA SER A 81 2.39 -4.35 -8.64
C SER A 81 1.88 -4.05 -10.04
N LEU A 82 2.15 -4.94 -11.01
CA LEU A 82 1.62 -4.82 -12.38
C LEU A 82 0.09 -4.81 -12.40
N LYS A 83 -0.58 -5.77 -11.74
CA LYS A 83 -2.05 -5.82 -11.62
C LYS A 83 -2.61 -4.51 -11.05
N SER A 84 -1.99 -3.99 -9.99
CA SER A 84 -2.41 -2.74 -9.32
C SER A 84 -2.35 -1.54 -10.28
N VAL A 85 -1.26 -1.39 -11.04
CA VAL A 85 -1.12 -0.33 -12.05
C VAL A 85 -2.19 -0.44 -13.15
N LEU A 86 -2.47 -1.65 -13.64
CA LEU A 86 -3.48 -1.85 -14.69
C LEU A 86 -4.90 -1.54 -14.21
N VAL A 87 -5.23 -1.91 -12.96
CA VAL A 87 -6.52 -1.55 -12.34
C VAL A 87 -6.62 -0.03 -12.16
N MET A 88 -5.52 0.62 -11.74
CA MET A 88 -5.44 2.08 -11.61
C MET A 88 -5.64 2.79 -12.95
N ALA A 89 -5.00 2.33 -14.01
CA ALA A 89 -5.19 2.87 -15.36
C ALA A 89 -6.66 2.78 -15.80
N GLY A 90 -7.34 1.66 -15.48
CA GLY A 90 -8.78 1.52 -15.72
C GLY A 90 -9.66 2.49 -14.90
N ASN A 91 -9.29 2.76 -13.64
CA ASN A 91 -9.98 3.76 -12.82
C ASN A 91 -9.83 5.17 -13.41
N ILE A 92 -8.60 5.57 -13.75
CA ILE A 92 -8.31 6.88 -14.34
C ILE A 92 -9.08 7.05 -15.66
N LYS A 93 -9.09 6.02 -16.51
CA LYS A 93 -9.88 6.03 -17.76
C LYS A 93 -11.36 6.26 -17.50
N ARG A 94 -11.95 5.56 -16.52
CA ARG A 94 -13.36 5.76 -16.14
C ARG A 94 -13.65 7.17 -15.65
N GLU A 95 -12.73 7.78 -14.90
CA GLU A 95 -12.89 9.16 -14.42
C GLU A 95 -12.82 10.16 -15.56
N LYS A 96 -11.88 10.00 -16.50
CA LYS A 96 -11.78 10.91 -17.65
C LYS A 96 -12.98 10.77 -18.60
N ILE A 97 -13.48 9.55 -18.84
CA ILE A 97 -14.72 9.32 -19.61
C ILE A 97 -15.92 10.06 -18.97
N LYS A 98 -16.05 10.03 -17.64
CA LYS A 98 -17.11 10.79 -16.93
C LYS A 98 -17.01 12.30 -17.15
N ASN A 99 -15.80 12.81 -17.38
CA ASN A 99 -15.53 14.23 -17.63
C ASN A 99 -15.68 14.62 -19.12
N ASN A 100 -16.17 13.73 -19.99
CA ASN A 100 -16.45 13.95 -21.42
C ASN A 100 -15.23 14.32 -22.29
N THR A 101 -14.03 13.86 -21.97
CA THR A 101 -12.87 13.90 -22.88
C THR A 101 -12.98 12.78 -23.92
N GLN A 102 -13.35 13.08 -25.17
CA GLN A 102 -13.71 12.07 -26.19
C GLN A 102 -12.54 11.50 -27.01
N ASP A 103 -11.37 12.15 -27.03
CA ASP A 103 -10.18 11.69 -27.76
C ASP A 103 -9.00 11.59 -26.80
N GLU A 104 -8.91 10.46 -26.09
CA GLU A 104 -7.87 10.24 -25.09
C GLU A 104 -6.76 9.36 -25.64
N ASP A 105 -5.52 9.83 -25.51
CA ASP A 105 -4.34 9.00 -25.70
C ASP A 105 -4.28 7.97 -24.56
N GLU A 106 -4.58 6.71 -24.89
CA GLU A 106 -4.53 5.60 -23.94
C GLU A 106 -3.13 5.42 -23.33
N GLN A 107 -2.08 5.86 -24.03
CA GLN A 107 -0.71 5.84 -23.50
C GLN A 107 -0.53 6.82 -22.34
N GLU A 108 -1.10 8.04 -22.43
CA GLU A 108 -1.02 9.02 -21.35
C GLU A 108 -1.69 8.51 -20.07
N ILE A 109 -2.82 7.80 -20.18
CA ILE A 109 -3.51 7.22 -19.02
C ILE A 109 -2.64 6.17 -18.34
N VAL A 110 -2.00 5.30 -19.12
CA VAL A 110 -1.10 4.26 -18.60
C VAL A 110 0.09 4.89 -17.89
N ILE A 111 0.70 5.91 -18.48
CA ILE A 111 1.85 6.60 -17.88
C ILE A 111 1.45 7.30 -16.59
N GLN A 112 0.29 7.95 -16.57
CA GLN A 112 -0.24 8.55 -15.35
C GLN A 112 -0.40 7.50 -14.24
N ALA A 113 -0.95 6.32 -14.56
CA ALA A 113 -1.08 5.22 -13.59
C ALA A 113 0.28 4.68 -13.10
N ILE A 114 1.28 4.60 -13.98
CA ILE A 114 2.64 4.18 -13.62
C ILE A 114 3.27 5.21 -12.69
N MET A 115 3.21 6.49 -13.05
CA MET A 115 3.77 7.59 -12.25
C MET A 115 3.11 7.65 -10.87
N ASP A 116 1.78 7.66 -10.81
CA ASP A 116 1.04 7.76 -9.54
C ASP A 116 1.30 6.54 -8.62
N SER A 117 1.64 5.38 -9.20
CA SER A 117 1.96 4.17 -8.45
C SER A 117 3.41 4.10 -7.97
N PHE A 118 4.39 4.56 -8.78
CA PHE A 118 5.82 4.42 -8.48
C PHE A 118 6.45 5.64 -7.83
N VAL A 119 6.07 6.87 -8.23
CA VAL A 119 6.67 8.11 -7.69
C VAL A 119 6.64 8.16 -6.16
N PRO A 120 5.56 7.73 -5.47
CA PRO A 120 5.55 7.70 -4.00
C PRO A 120 6.58 6.73 -3.41
N ARG A 121 6.94 5.66 -4.13
CA ARG A 121 7.84 4.60 -3.67
C ARG A 121 9.30 4.90 -3.94
N LEU A 122 9.61 5.63 -5.01
CA LEU A 122 10.98 5.82 -5.48
C LEU A 122 11.79 6.78 -4.60
N VAL A 123 13.10 6.54 -4.58
CA VAL A 123 14.08 7.47 -4.00
C VAL A 123 14.35 8.60 -4.99
N ALA A 124 14.88 9.72 -4.52
CA ALA A 124 15.05 10.94 -5.33
C ALA A 124 15.87 10.70 -6.61
N ASP A 125 16.97 9.96 -6.52
CA ASP A 125 17.85 9.67 -7.67
C ASP A 125 17.16 8.81 -8.73
N ASP A 126 16.39 7.81 -8.29
CA ASP A 126 15.68 6.87 -9.16
C ASP A 126 14.49 7.51 -9.89
N LEU A 127 13.98 8.66 -9.41
CA LEU A 127 12.94 9.41 -10.13
C LEU A 127 13.44 9.90 -11.49
N VAL A 128 14.71 10.30 -11.60
CA VAL A 128 15.29 10.75 -12.88
C VAL A 128 15.38 9.58 -13.86
N LEU A 129 15.81 8.41 -13.38
CA LEU A 129 15.89 7.18 -14.16
C LEU A 129 14.50 6.72 -14.64
N LEU A 130 13.49 6.76 -13.77
CA LEU A 130 12.10 6.44 -14.15
C LEU A 130 11.62 7.33 -15.30
N ASN A 131 11.86 8.64 -15.21
CA ASN A 131 11.46 9.58 -16.27
C ASN A 131 12.19 9.29 -17.59
N SER A 132 13.48 8.94 -17.54
CA SER A 132 14.25 8.54 -18.74
C SER A 132 13.64 7.30 -19.38
N LEU A 133 13.43 6.24 -18.59
CA LEU A 133 12.88 4.97 -19.08
C LEU A 133 11.47 5.12 -19.65
N LEU A 134 10.65 5.97 -19.03
CA LEU A 134 9.31 6.27 -19.53
C LEU A 134 9.35 6.99 -20.87
N ASN A 135 10.24 7.96 -21.05
CA ASN A 135 10.41 8.65 -22.32
C ASN A 135 10.91 7.71 -23.44
N ASP A 136 11.75 6.72 -23.10
CA ASP A 136 12.25 5.73 -24.05
C ASP A 136 11.16 4.75 -24.53
N VAL A 137 10.30 4.29 -23.62
CA VAL A 137 9.21 3.32 -23.94
C VAL A 137 7.96 4.02 -24.52
N PHE A 138 7.68 5.23 -24.05
CA PHE A 138 6.52 6.04 -24.43
C PHE A 138 6.94 7.45 -24.86
N PRO A 139 7.49 7.60 -26.08
CA PRO A 139 7.90 8.91 -26.58
C PRO A 139 6.69 9.84 -26.76
N ASN A 140 6.88 11.14 -26.46
CA ASN A 140 5.92 12.25 -26.61
C ASN A 140 4.70 12.27 -25.66
N ALA A 141 4.58 11.32 -24.76
CA ALA A 141 3.44 11.29 -23.85
C ALA A 141 3.62 12.28 -22.69
N LYS A 142 2.58 13.06 -22.39
CA LYS A 142 2.65 14.09 -21.34
C LYS A 142 2.18 13.53 -20.00
N TYR A 143 2.96 13.78 -18.95
CA TYR A 143 2.51 13.51 -17.58
C TYR A 143 1.74 14.71 -17.04
N ASN A 144 0.42 14.54 -16.85
CA ASN A 144 -0.44 15.53 -16.21
C ASN A 144 -0.63 15.15 -14.73
N ARG A 145 -0.03 15.93 -13.82
CA ARG A 145 -0.22 15.76 -12.38
C ARG A 145 -1.67 16.05 -11.98
N PRO A 146 -2.34 15.19 -11.19
CA PRO A 146 -3.65 15.51 -10.63
C PRO A 146 -3.57 16.77 -9.76
N SER A 147 -4.33 17.82 -10.10
CA SER A 147 -4.37 19.04 -9.28
C SER A 147 -5.29 18.84 -8.08
N MET A 148 -4.72 18.56 -6.90
CA MET A 148 -5.45 18.44 -5.64
C MET A 148 -5.45 19.76 -4.85
N THR A 149 -5.82 20.87 -5.51
CA THR A 149 -5.64 22.23 -4.96
C THR A 149 -6.37 22.43 -3.63
N ARG A 150 -7.64 21.99 -3.54
CA ARG A 150 -8.43 22.10 -2.30
C ARG A 150 -7.81 21.34 -1.12
N LEU A 151 -7.29 20.13 -1.37
CA LEU A 151 -6.65 19.34 -0.32
C LEU A 151 -5.32 19.96 0.10
N ARG A 152 -4.54 20.48 -0.86
CA ARG A 152 -3.28 21.18 -0.60
C ARG A 152 -3.50 22.39 0.31
N GLU A 153 -4.49 23.23 0.01
CA GLU A 153 -4.81 24.41 0.82
C GLU A 153 -5.17 24.03 2.26
N GLU A 154 -6.01 23.00 2.45
CA GLU A 154 -6.38 22.53 3.79
C GLU A 154 -5.20 21.90 4.55
N ILE A 155 -4.32 21.15 3.87
CA ILE A 155 -3.08 20.64 4.47
C ILE A 155 -2.22 21.79 4.97
N GLU A 156 -2.03 22.84 4.16
CA GLU A 156 -1.26 24.02 4.56
C GLU A 156 -1.91 24.78 5.72
N ASN A 157 -3.24 24.87 5.76
CA ASN A 157 -3.97 25.51 6.86
C ASN A 157 -3.82 24.71 8.17
N VAL A 158 -4.04 23.40 8.14
CA VAL A 158 -3.88 22.52 9.30
C VAL A 158 -2.43 22.52 9.79
N ALA A 159 -1.46 22.46 8.87
CA ALA A 159 -0.06 22.47 9.24
C ALA A 159 0.33 23.78 9.95
N LYS A 160 -0.18 24.95 9.51
CA LYS A 160 0.01 26.22 10.21
C LYS A 160 -0.60 26.23 11.61
N GLU A 161 -1.78 25.65 11.80
CA GLU A 161 -2.42 25.54 13.12
C GLU A 161 -1.65 24.61 14.07
N MET A 162 -0.99 23.59 13.52
CA MET A 162 -0.08 22.71 14.25
C MET A 162 1.34 23.27 14.37
N PHE A 163 1.53 24.55 14.01
CA PHE A 163 2.81 25.28 14.04
C PHE A 163 3.91 24.69 13.15
N LEU A 164 3.56 23.87 12.15
CA LEU A 164 4.50 23.24 11.23
C LEU A 164 4.90 24.18 10.09
N VAL A 165 6.16 24.08 9.67
CA VAL A 165 6.66 24.75 8.47
C VAL A 165 6.23 23.97 7.23
N CYS A 166 5.49 24.62 6.34
CA CYS A 166 4.95 24.00 5.13
C CYS A 166 5.93 24.16 3.95
N GLU A 167 6.94 23.30 3.86
CA GLU A 167 7.75 23.23 2.64
C GLU A 167 7.04 22.39 1.55
N THR A 168 7.27 22.75 0.29
CA THR A 168 6.57 22.13 -0.86
C THR A 168 6.80 20.63 -0.95
N LEU A 169 8.02 20.15 -0.66
CA LEU A 169 8.36 18.73 -0.74
C LEU A 169 7.59 17.89 0.28
N TRP A 170 7.46 18.38 1.51
CA TRP A 170 6.71 17.69 2.57
C TRP A 170 5.22 17.66 2.24
N VAL A 171 4.64 18.77 1.77
CA VAL A 171 3.22 18.82 1.33
C VAL A 171 2.98 17.85 0.17
N GLU A 172 3.90 17.74 -0.78
CA GLU A 172 3.82 16.75 -1.86
C GLU A 172 3.79 15.31 -1.32
N LYS A 173 4.59 14.99 -0.29
CA LYS A 173 4.55 13.68 0.36
C LYS A 173 3.23 13.40 1.07
N VAL A 174 2.62 14.40 1.69
CA VAL A 174 1.28 14.27 2.30
C VAL A 174 0.21 14.04 1.23
N LEU A 175 0.30 14.69 0.07
CA LEU A 175 -0.60 14.45 -1.07
C LEU A 175 -0.41 13.05 -1.66
N GLN A 176 0.83 12.59 -1.83
CA GLN A 176 1.14 11.23 -2.28
C GLN A 176 0.56 10.20 -1.30
N LEU A 177 0.67 10.47 0.00
CA LEU A 177 0.07 9.64 1.03
C LEU A 177 -1.45 9.52 0.84
N TYR A 178 -2.15 10.63 0.63
CA TYR A 178 -3.59 10.61 0.35
C TYR A 178 -3.94 9.76 -0.88
N GLN A 179 -3.21 9.95 -1.99
CA GLN A 179 -3.44 9.18 -3.21
C GLN A 179 -3.34 7.66 -2.95
N ILE A 180 -2.29 7.23 -2.24
CA ILE A 180 -2.11 5.81 -1.92
C ILE A 180 -3.21 5.32 -0.97
N THR A 181 -3.75 6.14 -0.05
CA THR A 181 -4.84 5.71 0.85
C THR A 181 -6.15 5.41 0.13
N ASN A 182 -6.37 6.04 -1.03
CA ASN A 182 -7.54 5.77 -1.85
C ASN A 182 -7.37 4.51 -2.70
N LEU A 183 -6.12 4.17 -3.06
CA LEU A 183 -5.79 3.03 -3.91
C LEU A 183 -5.67 1.73 -3.13
N ASN A 184 -4.99 1.77 -1.98
CA ASN A 184 -4.67 0.60 -1.17
C ASN A 184 -5.26 0.74 0.24
N HIS A 185 -5.71 -0.38 0.79
CA HIS A 185 -6.19 -0.45 2.17
C HIS A 185 -5.06 -0.70 3.18
N GLY A 186 -3.95 -1.26 2.71
CA GLY A 186 -2.68 -1.41 3.43
C GLY A 186 -1.62 -0.43 2.90
N LEU A 187 -0.94 0.29 3.79
CA LEU A 187 0.07 1.29 3.41
C LEU A 187 1.28 1.25 4.33
N MET A 188 2.48 1.49 3.80
CA MET A 188 3.70 1.65 4.59
C MET A 188 4.39 2.98 4.28
N PHE A 189 4.76 3.70 5.33
CA PHE A 189 5.56 4.92 5.28
C PHE A 189 6.95 4.55 5.74
N VAL A 190 7.89 4.49 4.79
CA VAL A 190 9.26 4.05 5.04
C VAL A 190 10.18 5.25 4.96
N GLY A 191 11.05 5.39 5.94
CA GLY A 191 12.09 6.40 5.92
C GLY A 191 12.78 6.51 7.28
N PRO A 192 13.95 7.14 7.35
CA PRO A 192 14.71 7.30 8.60
C PRO A 192 13.91 8.05 9.67
N THR A 193 14.38 8.02 10.91
CA THR A 193 13.79 8.79 12.01
C THR A 193 13.81 10.29 11.67
N CYS A 194 12.84 11.04 12.21
CA CYS A 194 12.73 12.49 12.04
C CYS A 194 12.48 13.01 10.61
N CYS A 195 12.02 12.18 9.66
CA CYS A 195 11.65 12.64 8.31
C CYS A 195 10.17 13.09 8.17
N GLY A 196 9.47 13.35 9.29
CA GLY A 196 8.11 13.92 9.28
C GLY A 196 6.97 12.94 9.02
N LYS A 197 7.20 11.62 9.06
CA LYS A 197 6.18 10.57 8.84
C LYS A 197 4.98 10.72 9.77
N THR A 198 5.22 10.77 11.08
CA THR A 198 4.17 10.86 12.10
C THR A 198 3.28 12.09 11.89
N MET A 199 3.91 13.23 11.58
CA MET A 199 3.17 14.46 11.34
C MET A 199 2.43 14.46 10.00
N ALA A 200 2.97 13.82 8.96
CA ALA A 200 2.36 13.76 7.65
C ALA A 200 0.96 13.11 7.70
N TRP A 201 0.84 11.93 8.33
CA TRP A 201 -0.45 11.27 8.44
C TRP A 201 -1.39 11.97 9.42
N ARG A 202 -0.89 12.57 10.51
CA ARG A 202 -1.73 13.33 11.46
C ARG A 202 -2.37 14.56 10.82
N VAL A 203 -1.58 15.31 10.04
CA VAL A 203 -2.06 16.48 9.30
C VAL A 203 -3.04 16.05 8.22
N LEU A 204 -2.73 14.97 7.49
CA LEU A 204 -3.66 14.44 6.50
C LEU A 204 -5.00 14.04 7.12
N LEU A 205 -5.00 13.31 8.23
CA LEU A 205 -6.23 12.89 8.91
C LEU A 205 -7.08 14.09 9.31
N THR A 206 -6.44 15.11 9.88
CA THR A 206 -7.13 16.34 10.32
C THR A 206 -7.67 17.14 9.13
N ALA A 207 -6.92 17.24 8.03
CA ALA A 207 -7.36 17.90 6.80
C ALA A 207 -8.55 17.18 6.17
N LEU A 208 -8.54 15.84 6.14
CA LEU A 208 -9.67 15.05 5.63
C LEU A 208 -10.93 15.22 6.49
N ASN A 209 -10.77 15.30 7.80
CA ASN A 209 -11.91 15.54 8.71
C ASN A 209 -12.64 16.85 8.36
N ARG A 210 -11.90 17.89 7.95
CA ARG A 210 -12.48 19.19 7.54
C ARG A 210 -13.12 19.14 6.16
N ILE A 211 -12.47 18.49 5.20
CA ILE A 211 -12.96 18.45 3.81
C ILE A 211 -14.21 17.59 3.69
N GLU A 212 -14.20 16.42 4.34
CA GLU A 212 -15.24 15.40 4.21
C GLU A 212 -16.30 15.49 5.32
N ASN A 213 -16.11 16.38 6.31
CA ASN A 213 -16.95 16.48 7.53
C ASN A 213 -17.17 15.11 8.20
N THR A 214 -16.16 14.25 8.13
CA THR A 214 -16.19 12.88 8.65
C THR A 214 -15.11 12.75 9.72
N ASP A 215 -15.49 12.36 10.94
CA ASP A 215 -14.52 12.18 12.01
C ASP A 215 -13.51 11.09 11.64
N GLY A 216 -12.23 11.41 11.76
CA GLY A 216 -11.11 10.50 11.58
C GLY A 216 -10.51 10.11 12.92
N GLN A 217 -10.39 8.82 13.16
CA GLN A 217 -9.80 8.24 14.36
C GLN A 217 -8.60 7.38 13.98
N ALA A 218 -7.47 7.61 14.64
CA ALA A 218 -6.27 6.80 14.52
C ALA A 218 -6.06 5.97 15.79
N HIS A 219 -5.81 4.67 15.62
CA HIS A 219 -5.39 3.73 16.66
C HIS A 219 -3.93 3.39 16.42
N ILE A 220 -3.03 3.83 17.30
CA ILE A 220 -1.59 3.61 17.16
C ILE A 220 -1.21 2.40 18.01
N ILE A 221 -0.46 1.48 17.41
CA ILE A 221 0.00 0.24 18.04
C ILE A 221 1.50 0.13 17.78
N ASP A 222 2.30 -0.06 18.83
CA ASP A 222 3.66 -0.59 18.67
C ASP A 222 3.58 -2.13 18.73
N PRO A 223 3.78 -2.83 17.60
CA PRO A 223 3.63 -4.28 17.54
C PRO A 223 4.74 -5.03 18.28
N LYS A 224 5.87 -4.38 18.62
CA LYS A 224 7.00 -4.98 19.33
C LYS A 224 6.96 -4.69 20.83
N ALA A 225 6.14 -3.73 21.26
CA ALA A 225 5.91 -3.46 22.69
C ALA A 225 5.06 -4.54 23.38
N ILE A 226 4.35 -5.38 22.62
CA ILE A 226 3.49 -6.45 23.13
C ILE A 226 3.84 -7.79 22.47
N SER A 227 3.41 -8.89 23.09
CA SER A 227 3.60 -10.21 22.48
C SER A 227 2.68 -10.40 21.27
N LYS A 228 3.01 -11.37 20.41
CA LYS A 228 2.16 -11.75 19.27
C LYS A 228 0.76 -12.19 19.72
N ASP A 229 0.70 -12.89 20.85
CA ASP A 229 -0.55 -13.37 21.45
C ASP A 229 -1.38 -12.21 22.03
N ASP A 230 -0.75 -11.20 22.62
CA ASP A 230 -1.45 -10.00 23.08
C ASP A 230 -1.88 -9.10 21.92
N LEU A 231 -1.19 -9.16 20.77
CA LEU A 231 -1.54 -8.39 19.58
C LEU A 231 -2.77 -8.97 18.87
N TYR A 232 -2.78 -10.29 18.62
CA TYR A 232 -3.84 -10.96 17.85
C TYR A 232 -4.82 -11.76 18.69
N GLY A 233 -4.47 -12.14 19.89
CA GLY A 233 -5.23 -13.07 20.71
C GLY A 233 -4.66 -14.48 20.69
N TYR A 234 -5.09 -15.27 21.67
CA TYR A 234 -4.71 -16.67 21.81
C TYR A 234 -5.93 -17.52 22.17
N MET A 235 -5.82 -18.81 21.87
CA MET A 235 -6.78 -19.81 22.30
C MET A 235 -6.22 -20.54 23.52
N ASP A 236 -6.94 -20.50 24.63
CA ASP A 236 -6.57 -21.26 25.83
C ASP A 236 -6.67 -22.76 25.52
N GLN A 237 -5.59 -23.50 25.75
CA GLN A 237 -5.51 -24.93 25.43
C GLN A 237 -6.43 -25.79 26.32
N ASN A 238 -6.74 -25.32 27.53
CA ASN A 238 -7.56 -26.04 28.50
C ASN A 238 -9.04 -25.75 28.29
N THR A 239 -9.43 -24.47 28.19
CA THR A 239 -10.85 -24.09 28.07
C THR A 239 -11.33 -24.07 26.63
N ARG A 240 -10.39 -23.98 25.66
CA ARG A 240 -10.67 -23.72 24.23
C ARG A 240 -11.38 -22.38 23.99
N GLU A 241 -11.35 -21.49 24.97
CA GLU A 241 -11.88 -20.14 24.82
C GLU A 241 -10.88 -19.25 24.09
N TRP A 242 -11.41 -18.35 23.27
CA TRP A 242 -10.63 -17.39 22.53
C TRP A 242 -10.60 -16.06 23.27
N THR A 243 -9.40 -15.53 23.49
CA THR A 243 -9.21 -14.18 24.03
C THR A 243 -8.68 -13.29 22.92
N ASP A 244 -9.39 -12.20 22.62
CA ASP A 244 -8.93 -11.22 21.63
C ASP A 244 -7.68 -10.48 22.14
N GLY A 245 -6.72 -10.28 21.24
CA GLY A 245 -5.63 -9.33 21.41
C GLY A 245 -6.03 -7.90 21.02
N LEU A 246 -5.09 -6.97 21.13
CA LEU A 246 -5.29 -5.54 20.89
C LEU A 246 -5.82 -5.23 19.49
N PHE A 247 -5.17 -5.76 18.44
CA PHE A 247 -5.56 -5.49 17.05
C PHE A 247 -6.93 -6.10 16.73
N THR A 248 -7.15 -7.35 17.14
CA THR A 248 -8.44 -8.03 16.97
C THR A 248 -9.57 -7.33 17.69
N HIS A 249 -9.31 -6.85 18.91
CA HIS A 249 -10.30 -6.12 19.70
C HIS A 249 -10.67 -4.80 19.03
N ILE A 250 -9.70 -4.02 18.55
CA ILE A 250 -9.94 -2.77 17.81
C ILE A 250 -10.74 -3.05 16.53
N LEU A 251 -10.34 -4.05 15.75
CA LEU A 251 -11.03 -4.41 14.52
C LEU A 251 -12.47 -4.85 14.79
N ARG A 252 -12.69 -5.70 15.79
CA ARG A 252 -14.03 -6.14 16.22
C ARG A 252 -14.89 -4.96 16.65
N LYS A 253 -14.35 -4.04 17.45
CA LYS A 253 -15.07 -2.83 17.87
C LYS A 253 -15.52 -1.96 16.70
N ILE A 254 -14.70 -1.85 15.66
CA ILE A 254 -15.07 -1.11 14.44
C ILE A 254 -16.19 -1.84 13.68
N ILE A 255 -16.13 -3.17 13.59
CA ILE A 255 -17.15 -3.99 12.94
C ILE A 255 -18.49 -3.92 13.70
N ASP A 256 -18.45 -4.02 15.02
CA ASP A 256 -19.64 -4.00 15.89
C ASP A 256 -20.38 -2.65 15.84
N ASN A 257 -19.67 -1.57 15.48
CA ASN A 257 -20.25 -0.25 15.19
C ASN A 257 -21.10 0.34 16.32
N LEU A 258 -20.78 0.03 17.58
CA LEU A 258 -21.58 0.42 18.75
C LEU A 258 -21.69 1.94 18.95
N ARG A 259 -20.72 2.72 18.46
CA ARG A 259 -20.67 4.19 18.55
C ARG A 259 -20.68 4.86 17.18
N GLY A 260 -21.07 4.15 16.13
CA GLY A 260 -21.02 4.68 14.76
C GLY A 260 -19.60 4.68 14.18
N GLU A 261 -18.72 3.76 14.58
CA GLU A 261 -17.37 3.62 14.05
C GLU A 261 -17.32 3.47 12.51
N LEU A 262 -18.34 2.85 11.90
CA LEU A 262 -18.44 2.65 10.45
C LEU A 262 -18.70 3.94 9.67
N SER A 263 -19.31 4.96 10.28
CA SER A 263 -19.49 6.27 9.64
C SER A 263 -18.23 7.15 9.74
N LYS A 264 -17.24 6.73 10.54
CA LYS A 264 -15.99 7.43 10.78
C LYS A 264 -14.86 6.81 9.96
N ARG A 265 -13.84 7.61 9.65
CA ARG A 265 -12.61 7.12 9.04
C ARG A 265 -11.74 6.49 10.14
N GLN A 266 -11.38 5.23 9.97
CA GLN A 266 -10.66 4.46 10.99
C GLN A 266 -9.28 4.07 10.47
N TRP A 267 -8.22 4.60 11.07
CA TRP A 267 -6.85 4.25 10.73
C TRP A 267 -6.25 3.43 11.86
N ILE A 268 -5.67 2.28 11.53
CA ILE A 268 -4.90 1.47 12.46
C ILE A 268 -3.45 1.58 12.01
N ILE A 269 -2.60 2.17 12.84
CA ILE A 269 -1.23 2.53 12.51
C ILE A 269 -0.31 1.69 13.38
N PHE A 270 0.54 0.89 12.75
CA PHE A 270 1.64 0.20 13.40
C PHE A 270 2.87 1.10 13.37
N ASP A 271 3.20 1.70 14.52
CA ASP A 271 4.37 2.56 14.69
C ASP A 271 5.46 1.75 15.39
N GLY A 272 6.28 1.06 14.59
CA GLY A 272 7.29 0.13 15.09
C GLY A 272 7.80 -0.82 14.01
N ASP A 273 8.77 -1.66 14.37
CA ASP A 273 9.48 -2.49 13.41
C ASP A 273 8.62 -3.61 12.80
N VAL A 274 8.81 -3.84 11.51
CA VAL A 274 8.12 -4.88 10.72
C VAL A 274 9.02 -6.11 10.64
N ASP A 275 8.51 -7.22 11.19
CA ASP A 275 9.13 -8.52 11.08
C ASP A 275 8.17 -9.57 10.48
N PRO A 276 8.68 -10.71 9.98
CA PRO A 276 7.83 -11.74 9.39
C PRO A 276 6.91 -12.42 10.42
N GLU A 277 7.23 -12.37 11.71
CA GLU A 277 6.58 -13.16 12.74
C GLU A 277 5.16 -12.66 13.05
N TRP A 278 4.99 -11.35 13.25
CA TRP A 278 3.68 -10.77 13.52
C TRP A 278 2.94 -10.39 12.23
N VAL A 279 3.64 -9.84 11.23
CA VAL A 279 3.00 -9.28 10.02
C VAL A 279 2.41 -10.36 9.12
N GLU A 280 2.90 -11.61 9.21
CA GLU A 280 2.37 -12.69 8.37
C GLU A 280 0.87 -12.92 8.57
N ASN A 281 0.37 -12.73 9.79
CA ASN A 281 -1.06 -12.85 10.11
C ASN A 281 -1.91 -11.75 9.42
N LEU A 282 -1.29 -10.64 9.01
CA LEU A 282 -1.96 -9.56 8.28
C LEU A 282 -1.94 -9.75 6.77
N ASN A 283 -1.21 -10.72 6.23
CA ASN A 283 -1.13 -10.89 4.77
C ASN A 283 -2.50 -11.11 4.11
N SER A 284 -3.43 -11.81 4.78
CA SER A 284 -4.81 -11.98 4.30
C SER A 284 -5.71 -10.77 4.55
N VAL A 285 -5.29 -9.87 5.44
CA VAL A 285 -5.96 -8.58 5.69
C VAL A 285 -5.56 -7.55 4.64
N LEU A 286 -4.28 -7.58 4.21
CA LEU A 286 -3.67 -6.64 3.27
C LEU A 286 -3.83 -7.06 1.79
N ASP A 287 -4.29 -8.29 1.53
CA ASP A 287 -4.60 -8.75 0.18
C ASP A 287 -6.03 -8.39 -0.25
N ASP A 288 -6.43 -8.85 -1.43
CA ASP A 288 -7.73 -8.52 -1.99
C ASP A 288 -8.90 -9.19 -1.21
N ASN A 289 -8.60 -10.17 -0.34
CA ASN A 289 -9.60 -10.86 0.49
C ASN A 289 -10.10 -9.99 1.63
N LYS A 290 -9.25 -9.10 2.18
CA LYS A 290 -9.60 -8.18 3.28
C LYS A 290 -10.18 -8.92 4.49
N LEU A 291 -9.58 -10.05 4.87
CA LEU A 291 -10.09 -10.94 5.91
C LEU A 291 -8.98 -11.33 6.89
N LEU A 292 -9.20 -11.05 8.18
CA LEU A 292 -8.38 -11.58 9.25
C LEU A 292 -8.93 -12.95 9.66
N THR A 293 -8.12 -13.99 9.52
CA THR A 293 -8.51 -15.34 9.94
C THR A 293 -7.80 -15.68 11.24
N LEU A 294 -8.58 -15.95 12.29
CA LEU A 294 -8.07 -16.26 13.61
C LEU A 294 -7.97 -17.78 13.81
N PRO A 295 -7.07 -18.26 14.71
CA PRO A 295 -6.93 -19.68 15.02
C PRO A 295 -8.23 -20.39 15.46
N ASN A 296 -9.16 -19.66 16.06
CA ASN A 296 -10.49 -20.16 16.42
C ASN A 296 -11.43 -20.40 15.22
N GLY A 297 -10.97 -20.13 14.00
CA GLY A 297 -11.76 -20.24 12.77
C GLY A 297 -12.64 -19.03 12.46
N GLU A 298 -12.65 -18.04 13.35
CA GLU A 298 -13.35 -16.78 13.13
C GLU A 298 -12.69 -15.98 12.02
N ARG A 299 -13.53 -15.31 11.22
CA ARG A 299 -13.10 -14.50 10.09
C ARG A 299 -13.66 -13.10 10.23
N LEU A 300 -12.79 -12.15 10.54
CA LEU A 300 -13.14 -10.73 10.67
C LEU A 300 -12.85 -10.04 9.35
N ALA A 301 -13.90 -9.55 8.67
CA ALA A 301 -13.76 -8.78 7.44
C ALA A 301 -13.32 -7.36 7.76
N LEU A 302 -12.36 -6.82 7.00
CA LEU A 302 -11.89 -5.46 7.11
C LEU A 302 -12.90 -4.50 6.45
N PRO A 303 -13.57 -3.62 7.22
CA PRO A 303 -14.53 -2.68 6.67
C PRO A 303 -13.88 -1.67 5.71
N PRO A 304 -14.62 -1.12 4.72
CA PRO A 304 -14.06 -0.23 3.71
C PRO A 304 -13.60 1.13 4.25
N ASN A 305 -14.05 1.55 5.44
CA ASN A 305 -13.62 2.76 6.14
C ASN A 305 -12.31 2.56 6.94
N VAL A 306 -11.81 1.32 7.05
CA VAL A 306 -10.57 1.01 7.75
C VAL A 306 -9.37 1.08 6.81
N ARG A 307 -8.27 1.67 7.28
CA ARG A 307 -6.94 1.57 6.66
C ARG A 307 -5.94 1.04 7.67
N VAL A 308 -5.09 0.12 7.22
CA VAL A 308 -3.98 -0.41 8.00
C VAL A 308 -2.70 0.21 7.49
N MET A 309 -1.99 0.91 8.35
CA MET A 309 -0.80 1.68 8.03
C MET A 309 0.39 1.19 8.84
N PHE A 310 1.58 1.29 8.29
CA PHE A 310 2.83 0.96 8.98
C PHE A 310 3.77 2.16 8.89
N GLU A 311 4.14 2.72 10.03
CA GLU A 311 5.18 3.73 10.15
C GLU A 311 6.48 3.00 10.55
N VAL A 312 7.44 2.93 9.63
CA VAL A 312 8.65 2.12 9.81
C VAL A 312 9.91 2.89 9.45
N GLN A 313 11.01 2.55 10.12
CA GLN A 313 12.32 3.10 9.80
C GLN A 313 12.88 2.47 8.52
N ASP A 314 12.89 1.14 8.46
CA ASP A 314 13.35 0.36 7.31
C ASP A 314 12.59 -0.96 7.17
N LEU A 315 12.84 -1.66 6.07
CA LEU A 315 12.20 -2.93 5.72
C LEU A 315 13.21 -4.05 5.52
N ARG A 316 14.36 -4.02 6.23
CA ARG A 316 15.43 -5.03 6.06
C ARG A 316 14.99 -6.44 6.44
N HIS A 317 14.12 -6.55 7.43
CA HIS A 317 13.59 -7.81 7.93
C HIS A 317 12.21 -8.17 7.35
N ALA A 318 11.62 -7.27 6.56
CA ALA A 318 10.33 -7.51 5.92
C ALA A 318 10.49 -8.44 4.70
N THR A 319 9.48 -9.26 4.46
CA THR A 319 9.45 -10.11 3.27
C THR A 319 8.77 -9.39 2.11
N LEU A 320 9.14 -9.73 0.87
CA LEU A 320 8.47 -9.24 -0.33
C LEU A 320 6.96 -9.58 -0.36
N ALA A 321 6.55 -10.65 0.31
CA ALA A 321 5.14 -11.01 0.42
C ALA A 321 4.35 -9.94 1.19
N THR A 322 4.94 -9.37 2.24
CA THR A 322 4.32 -8.26 2.97
C THR A 322 4.33 -6.99 2.11
N VAL A 323 5.50 -6.60 1.59
CA VAL A 323 5.67 -5.33 0.85
C VAL A 323 4.79 -5.26 -0.39
N SER A 324 4.66 -6.36 -1.14
CA SER A 324 3.82 -6.40 -2.35
C SER A 324 2.33 -6.19 -2.11
N ARG A 325 1.86 -6.32 -0.85
CA ARG A 325 0.45 -6.15 -0.48
C ARG A 325 0.12 -4.74 -0.03
N THR A 326 1.12 -3.90 0.21
CA THR A 326 0.95 -2.55 0.73
C THR A 326 1.34 -1.49 -0.29
N GLY A 327 0.66 -0.33 -0.25
CA GLY A 327 1.14 0.86 -0.94
C GLY A 327 2.33 1.46 -0.19
N MET A 328 3.35 1.89 -0.91
CA MET A 328 4.58 2.42 -0.31
C MET A 328 4.68 3.93 -0.48
N VAL A 329 5.05 4.64 0.58
CA VAL A 329 5.45 6.05 0.53
C VAL A 329 6.83 6.18 1.16
N TRP A 330 7.81 6.57 0.35
CA TRP A 330 9.18 6.84 0.79
C TRP A 330 9.31 8.27 1.28
N PHE A 331 9.76 8.43 2.52
CA PHE A 331 10.11 9.71 3.12
C PHE A 331 11.63 9.84 3.18
N ASN A 332 12.20 10.71 2.34
CA ASN A 332 13.63 10.96 2.34
C ASN A 332 14.04 11.78 3.58
N GLN A 333 15.31 11.69 4.01
CA GLN A 333 15.82 12.50 5.11
C GLN A 333 15.74 14.01 4.81
N GLU A 334 15.86 14.38 3.54
CA GLU A 334 15.74 15.76 3.05
C GLU A 334 14.31 16.30 3.04
N THR A 335 13.30 15.45 3.32
CA THR A 335 11.90 15.87 3.34
C THR A 335 11.62 16.88 4.45
N VAL A 336 12.35 16.77 5.57
CA VAL A 336 12.30 17.73 6.68
C VAL A 336 13.70 18.32 6.84
N THR A 337 13.86 19.58 6.48
CA THR A 337 15.16 20.25 6.56
C THR A 337 15.46 20.68 8.00
N SER A 338 16.74 20.81 8.34
CA SER A 338 17.15 21.36 9.64
C SER A 338 16.61 22.78 9.88
N ALA A 339 16.40 23.55 8.80
CA ALA A 339 15.80 24.88 8.87
C ALA A 339 14.32 24.81 9.32
N MET A 340 13.54 23.84 8.82
CA MET A 340 12.17 23.61 9.28
C MET A 340 12.12 23.28 10.78
N LEU A 341 13.05 22.44 11.26
CA LEU A 341 13.13 22.07 12.68
C LEU A 341 13.48 23.26 13.56
N LEU A 342 14.43 24.09 13.13
CA LEU A 342 14.85 25.30 13.85
C LEU A 342 13.78 26.39 13.87
N GLN A 343 12.93 26.47 12.85
CA GLN A 343 11.83 27.44 12.81
C GLN A 343 10.61 26.96 13.61
N TYR A 344 10.47 25.64 13.79
CA TYR A 344 9.44 25.05 14.64
C TYR A 344 9.75 25.24 16.14
N TYR A 345 11.03 25.20 16.51
CA TYR A 345 11.51 25.39 17.89
C TYR A 345 11.64 26.88 18.24
#